data_AF-A8UI64-F1
#
_entry.id   AF-A8UI64-F1
#
_cell.length_a   1.000
_cell.length_b   1.000
_cell.length_c   1.000
_cell.angle_alpha   90.00
_cell.angle_beta   90.00
_cell.angle_gamma   90.00
#
_symmetry.space_group_name_H-M   'P 1'
#
loop_
_entity.id
_entity.type
_entity.pdbx_description
1 polymer ?
#
loop_
_entity_poly.entity_id
_entity_poly.type
_entity_poly.pdbx_seq_one_letter_code
_entity_poly.pdbx_strand_id
1 'polypeptide(L)'
;MKKLLLILTLSITVYSCDKTDDPDVNISAINPLLGEWTLQSRILNDVNSLSIDTEQLIITDDNSLNNFKGKYQLITDENSNGRFALNNRDATITFTSSNNEVRTHSYFLNPLNIQFFIEQENGDVITENWVRVLEED
;
A
#
# COMPACT_ATOMS: atom_id res chain seq x y z
N MET A 1 -29.28 -13.67 66.30
CA MET A 1 -27.82 -13.59 66.09
C MET A 1 -27.32 -14.91 65.55
N LYS A 2 -26.85 -14.95 64.30
CA LYS A 2 -25.79 -15.84 63.78
C LYS A 2 -25.56 -15.46 62.31
N LYS A 3 -24.34 -15.04 62.03
CA LYS A 3 -23.81 -14.63 60.73
C LYS A 3 -23.57 -15.89 59.89
N LEU A 4 -23.83 -15.84 58.59
CA LEU A 4 -23.14 -16.64 57.58
C LEU A 4 -23.17 -15.82 56.27
N LEU A 5 -22.13 -15.00 56.06
CA LEU A 5 -21.06 -15.23 55.09
C LEU A 5 -21.53 -15.05 53.64
N LEU A 6 -21.63 -13.77 53.28
CA LEU A 6 -21.75 -13.28 51.91
C LEU A 6 -20.35 -13.03 51.36
N ILE A 7 -19.69 -14.08 50.84
CA ILE A 7 -18.45 -13.95 50.04
C ILE A 7 -18.43 -15.09 49.03
N LEU A 8 -18.60 -14.78 47.74
CA LEU A 8 -17.82 -15.45 46.69
C LEU A 8 -17.76 -14.57 45.43
N THR A 9 -16.69 -13.77 45.39
CA THR A 9 -15.78 -13.51 44.24
C THR A 9 -16.41 -13.37 42.86
N LEU A 10 -16.47 -12.17 42.28
CA LEU A 10 -15.35 -11.55 41.55
C LEU A 10 -14.77 -12.50 40.48
N SER A 11 -15.40 -12.53 39.31
CA SER A 11 -14.75 -13.00 38.07
C SER A 11 -14.55 -11.78 37.18
N ILE A 12 -13.42 -11.11 37.44
CA ILE A 12 -12.84 -10.08 36.61
C ILE A 12 -12.40 -10.72 35.28
N THR A 13 -12.77 -10.04 34.20
CA THR A 13 -12.19 -9.97 32.87
C THR A 13 -11.03 -10.92 32.52
N VAL A 14 -11.22 -11.67 31.42
CA VAL A 14 -10.23 -11.77 30.33
C VAL A 14 -11.00 -11.98 29.03
N TYR A 15 -11.62 -10.90 28.52
CA TYR A 15 -11.82 -10.82 27.07
C TYR A 15 -10.47 -10.41 26.50
N SER A 16 -9.65 -11.44 26.28
CA SER A 16 -8.56 -11.37 25.32
C SER A 16 -9.19 -11.06 23.96
N CYS A 17 -8.83 -9.93 23.41
CA CYS A 17 -8.43 -9.93 22.01
C CYS A 17 -7.28 -8.94 21.93
N ASP A 18 -6.09 -9.51 21.84
CA ASP A 18 -4.85 -8.83 21.48
C ASP A 18 -5.14 -7.76 20.44
N LYS A 19 -5.12 -6.51 20.87
CA LYS A 19 -4.40 -5.53 20.07
C LYS A 19 -2.93 -5.75 20.39
N THR A 20 -2.38 -6.81 19.81
CA THR A 20 -1.03 -6.70 19.28
C THR A 20 -1.12 -5.62 18.21
N ASP A 21 -1.08 -4.37 18.67
CA ASP A 21 -0.47 -3.28 17.93
C ASP A 21 0.94 -3.79 17.66
N ASP A 22 1.09 -4.50 16.55
CA ASP A 22 2.32 -5.11 16.11
C ASP A 22 3.34 -3.96 16.00
N PRO A 23 4.29 -3.84 16.94
CA PRO A 23 5.19 -2.70 17.00
C PRO A 23 6.18 -2.71 15.82
N ASP A 24 6.15 -3.78 15.02
CA ASP A 24 6.99 -3.98 13.85
C ASP A 24 6.33 -3.57 12.53
N VAL A 25 5.14 -2.95 12.54
CA VAL A 25 4.61 -2.30 11.33
C VAL A 25 5.42 -1.04 11.05
N ASN A 26 6.52 -1.26 10.33
CA ASN A 26 7.51 -0.30 9.89
C ASN A 26 6.86 1.00 9.36
N ILE A 27 6.71 2.00 10.26
CA ILE A 27 6.17 3.34 9.99
C ILE A 27 6.99 4.05 8.88
N SER A 28 8.16 3.52 8.53
CA SER A 28 9.07 4.05 7.51
C SER A 28 8.72 3.69 6.05
N ALA A 29 7.71 2.87 5.75
CA ALA A 29 7.46 2.43 4.37
C ALA A 29 6.75 3.47 3.47
N ILE A 30 5.98 4.41 4.04
CA ILE A 30 5.32 5.46 3.24
C ILE A 30 6.31 6.46 2.69
N ASN A 31 7.28 6.91 3.50
CA ASN A 31 8.13 8.02 3.12
C ASN A 31 8.93 7.75 1.82
N PRO A 32 9.46 6.53 1.58
CA PRO A 32 10.05 6.17 0.31
C PRO A 32 9.08 6.16 -0.88
N LEU A 33 7.78 5.93 -0.65
CA LEU A 33 6.74 5.90 -1.70
C LEU A 33 6.30 7.30 -2.16
N LEU A 34 6.30 8.28 -1.26
CA LEU A 34 5.83 9.64 -1.56
C LEU A 34 6.71 10.32 -2.62
N GLY A 35 6.06 11.02 -3.56
CA GLY A 35 6.72 11.78 -4.61
C GLY A 35 6.21 11.46 -6.01
N GLU A 36 7.00 11.87 -6.99
CA GLU A 36 6.72 11.68 -8.40
C GLU A 36 7.57 10.55 -8.99
N TRP A 37 6.97 9.78 -9.88
CA TRP A 37 7.53 8.58 -10.47
C TRP A 37 7.24 8.55 -11.96
N THR A 38 8.20 8.09 -12.76
CA THR A 38 8.04 7.92 -14.21
C THR A 38 8.18 6.45 -14.55
N LEU A 39 7.26 5.92 -15.37
CA LEU A 39 7.37 4.56 -15.88
C LEU A 39 8.58 4.45 -16.80
N GLN A 40 9.47 3.50 -16.51
CA GLN A 40 10.68 3.26 -17.31
C GLN A 40 10.59 2.00 -18.16
N SER A 41 9.84 1.00 -17.70
CA SER A 41 9.63 -0.23 -18.49
C SER A 41 8.43 -1.00 -18.00
N ARG A 42 7.85 -1.78 -18.90
CA ARG A 42 6.80 -2.75 -18.64
C ARG A 42 7.23 -4.08 -19.26
N ILE A 43 7.32 -5.15 -18.48
CA ILE A 43 7.85 -6.45 -18.91
C ILE A 43 6.84 -7.54 -18.61
N LEU A 44 6.45 -8.31 -19.62
CA LEU A 44 5.57 -9.47 -19.49
C LEU A 44 6.40 -10.74 -19.26
N ASN A 45 6.12 -11.44 -18.17
CA ASN A 45 6.75 -12.70 -17.75
C ASN A 45 8.28 -12.65 -17.70
N ASP A 46 8.86 -11.49 -17.35
CA ASP A 46 10.31 -11.24 -17.30
C ASP A 46 11.08 -11.42 -18.62
N VAL A 47 10.39 -11.59 -19.75
CA VAL A 47 11.03 -11.78 -21.07
C VAL A 47 10.60 -10.77 -22.13
N ASN A 48 9.34 -10.36 -22.15
CA ASN A 48 8.81 -9.55 -23.25
C ASN A 48 8.64 -8.10 -22.80
N SER A 49 9.48 -7.19 -23.32
CA SER A 49 9.25 -5.75 -23.13
C SER A 49 7.99 -5.33 -23.87
N LEU A 50 7.07 -4.70 -23.16
CA LEU A 50 5.89 -4.06 -23.71
C LEU A 50 6.22 -2.60 -24.04
N SER A 51 5.48 -2.02 -24.98
CA SER A 51 5.55 -0.59 -25.24
C SER A 51 5.09 0.19 -24.01
N ILE A 52 5.76 1.30 -23.75
CA ILE A 52 5.36 2.27 -22.73
C ILE A 52 5.19 3.62 -23.41
N ASP A 53 4.19 4.35 -22.95
CA ASP A 53 4.07 5.78 -23.21
C ASP A 53 4.74 6.56 -22.08
N THR A 54 4.71 7.89 -22.16
CA THR A 54 5.19 8.73 -21.06
C THR A 54 4.14 8.74 -19.96
N GLU A 55 4.28 7.83 -18.99
CA GLU A 55 3.39 7.72 -17.84
C GLU A 55 4.05 8.28 -16.58
N GLN A 56 3.31 9.07 -15.80
CA GLN A 56 3.78 9.63 -14.52
C GLN A 56 2.82 9.29 -13.39
N LEU A 57 3.35 8.82 -12.26
CA LEU A 57 2.60 8.52 -11.06
C LEU A 57 3.02 9.47 -9.94
N ILE A 58 2.06 10.15 -9.34
CA ILE A 58 2.28 11.08 -8.23
C ILE A 58 1.58 10.52 -7.01
N ILE A 59 2.33 10.27 -5.93
CA ILE A 59 1.82 9.75 -4.66
C ILE A 59 1.96 10.81 -3.58
N THR A 60 0.86 11.11 -2.89
CA THR A 60 0.80 12.13 -1.83
C THR A 60 0.15 11.56 -0.57
N ASP A 61 0.62 12.02 0.59
CA ASP A 61 0.02 11.70 1.89
C ASP A 61 -1.37 12.37 2.03
N ASP A 62 -2.29 11.73 2.75
CA ASP A 62 -3.58 12.33 3.12
C ASP A 62 -3.52 13.19 4.40
N ASN A 63 -2.33 13.35 5.00
CA ASN A 63 -2.03 14.06 6.25
C ASN A 63 -2.62 13.38 7.50
N SER A 64 -3.06 12.12 7.40
CA SER A 64 -3.47 11.35 8.55
C SER A 64 -2.27 10.62 9.12
N LEU A 65 -1.84 11.04 10.31
CA LEU A 65 -0.74 10.39 11.02
C LEU A 65 -0.97 8.88 11.16
N ASN A 66 0.09 8.12 10.90
CA ASN A 66 0.18 6.67 11.12
C ASN A 66 -0.86 5.82 10.36
N ASN A 67 -1.31 6.26 9.18
CA ASN A 67 -2.04 5.40 8.27
C ASN A 67 -1.14 5.06 7.07
N PHE A 68 -1.35 3.88 6.46
CA PHE A 68 -0.63 3.46 5.26
C PHE A 68 -1.37 3.88 3.98
N LYS A 69 -1.93 5.10 3.95
CA LYS A 69 -2.88 5.54 2.94
C LYS A 69 -2.53 6.92 2.42
N GLY A 70 -3.15 7.29 1.30
CA GLY A 70 -2.98 8.61 0.73
C GLY A 70 -3.74 8.75 -0.58
N LYS A 71 -3.28 9.67 -1.41
CA LYS A 71 -3.84 9.94 -2.74
C LYS A 71 -2.82 9.64 -3.83
N TYR A 72 -3.33 9.29 -5.00
CA TYR A 72 -2.52 9.17 -6.19
C TYR A 72 -3.12 9.96 -7.35
N GLN A 73 -2.26 10.34 -8.28
CA GLN A 73 -2.60 10.78 -9.62
C GLN A 73 -1.72 10.02 -10.60
N LEU A 74 -2.34 9.37 -11.58
CA LEU A 74 -1.70 8.68 -12.68
C LEU A 74 -1.95 9.50 -13.95
N ILE A 75 -0.89 10.04 -14.52
CA ILE A 75 -0.90 10.87 -15.73
C ILE A 75 -0.53 9.97 -16.90
N THR A 76 -1.51 9.75 -17.77
CA THR A 76 -1.44 8.96 -19.01
C THR A 76 -2.38 9.61 -20.02
N ASP A 77 -2.61 8.98 -21.17
CA ASP A 77 -3.68 9.39 -22.10
C ASP A 77 -5.07 9.40 -21.45
N GLU A 78 -5.29 8.50 -20.49
CA GLU A 78 -6.50 8.39 -19.69
C GLU A 78 -6.17 8.66 -18.21
N ASN A 79 -5.88 9.92 -17.89
CA ASN A 79 -5.59 10.37 -16.53
C ASN A 79 -6.52 9.73 -15.49
N SER A 80 -5.94 9.14 -14.45
CA SER A 80 -6.65 8.57 -13.32
C SER A 80 -6.19 9.18 -12.01
N ASN A 81 -7.06 9.22 -11.02
CA ASN A 81 -6.74 9.71 -9.69
C ASN A 81 -7.62 9.02 -8.66
N GLY A 82 -7.17 9.02 -7.41
CA GLY A 82 -7.93 8.44 -6.33
C GLY A 82 -7.13 8.29 -5.05
N ARG A 83 -7.37 7.19 -4.35
CA ARG A 83 -6.73 6.86 -3.08
C ARG A 83 -5.90 5.60 -3.22
N PHE A 84 -4.87 5.48 -2.39
CA PHE A 84 -4.14 4.23 -2.22
C PHE A 84 -4.16 3.77 -0.76
N ALA A 85 -3.95 2.47 -0.55
CA ALA A 85 -3.68 1.87 0.74
C ALA A 85 -2.57 0.82 0.58
N LEU A 86 -1.50 0.96 1.36
CA LEU A 86 -0.44 -0.03 1.48
C LEU A 86 -0.79 -1.04 2.57
N ASN A 87 -0.44 -2.30 2.30
CA ASN A 87 -0.38 -3.37 3.26
C ASN A 87 1.06 -3.90 3.27
N ASN A 88 1.85 -3.46 4.25
CA ASN A 88 3.26 -3.84 4.37
C ASN A 88 3.46 -5.31 4.73
N ARG A 89 2.48 -5.95 5.38
CA ARG A 89 2.57 -7.36 5.77
C ARG A 89 2.59 -8.25 4.54
N ASP A 90 1.73 -7.93 3.57
CA ASP A 90 1.57 -8.73 2.35
C ASP A 90 2.33 -8.12 1.16
N ALA A 91 3.06 -7.03 1.38
CA ALA A 91 3.72 -6.23 0.34
C ALA A 91 2.79 -5.90 -0.85
N THR A 92 1.57 -5.45 -0.53
CA THR A 92 0.57 -5.05 -1.54
C THR A 92 0.21 -3.58 -1.43
N ILE A 93 -0.10 -2.98 -2.58
CA ILE A 93 -0.69 -1.65 -2.70
C ILE A 93 -2.04 -1.78 -3.39
N THR A 94 -3.06 -1.18 -2.82
CA THR A 94 -4.40 -1.11 -3.41
C THR A 94 -4.69 0.31 -3.84
N PHE A 95 -4.95 0.52 -5.12
CA PHE A 95 -5.45 1.76 -5.69
C PHE A 95 -6.98 1.69 -5.81
N THR A 96 -7.66 2.74 -5.37
CA THR A 96 -9.09 2.97 -5.59
C THR A 96 -9.24 4.28 -6.33
N SER A 97 -9.58 4.21 -7.61
CA SER A 97 -9.80 5.38 -8.46
C SER A 97 -11.08 6.14 -8.07
N SER A 98 -11.24 7.35 -8.61
CA SER A 98 -12.41 8.21 -8.42
C SER A 98 -13.72 7.62 -8.96
N ASN A 99 -13.64 6.69 -9.92
CA ASN A 99 -14.80 5.91 -10.40
C ASN A 99 -15.05 4.61 -9.60
N ASN A 100 -14.34 4.42 -8.47
CA ASN A 100 -14.40 3.24 -7.59
C ASN A 100 -13.88 1.93 -8.20
N GLU A 101 -13.10 1.99 -9.27
CA GLU A 101 -12.32 0.84 -9.72
C GLU A 101 -11.22 0.55 -8.69
N VAL A 102 -11.05 -0.73 -8.35
CA VAL A 102 -10.07 -1.18 -7.37
C VAL A 102 -9.06 -2.08 -8.05
N ARG A 103 -7.78 -1.72 -7.95
CA ARG A 103 -6.65 -2.52 -8.43
C ARG A 103 -5.69 -2.76 -7.28
N THR A 104 -5.26 -4.02 -7.11
CA THR A 104 -4.27 -4.39 -6.09
C THR A 104 -3.07 -5.01 -6.76
N HIS A 105 -1.88 -4.56 -6.38
CA HIS A 105 -0.63 -5.04 -6.93
C HIS A 105 0.30 -5.43 -5.80
N SER A 106 1.06 -6.52 -5.98
CA SER A 106 2.25 -6.73 -5.17
C SER A 106 3.30 -5.71 -5.58
N TYR A 107 4.14 -5.29 -4.62
CA TYR A 107 5.16 -4.28 -4.90
C TYR A 107 6.50 -4.62 -4.26
N PHE A 108 7.55 -4.10 -4.90
CA PHE A 108 8.85 -3.89 -4.28
C PHE A 108 9.16 -2.39 -4.29
N LEU A 109 9.60 -1.86 -3.15
CA LEU A 109 9.85 -0.43 -2.97
C LEU A 109 11.26 -0.20 -2.41
N ASN A 110 11.99 0.69 -3.06
CA ASN A 110 13.16 1.34 -2.50
C ASN A 110 13.08 2.86 -2.75
N PRO A 111 13.99 3.69 -2.20
CA PRO A 111 13.88 5.14 -2.30
C PRO A 111 13.90 5.73 -3.72
N LEU A 112 14.38 5.00 -4.72
CA LEU A 112 14.56 5.46 -6.11
C LEU A 112 13.72 4.71 -7.13
N ASN A 113 13.16 3.55 -6.75
CA ASN A 113 12.42 2.68 -7.66
C ASN A 113 11.24 1.99 -6.97
N ILE A 114 10.13 1.91 -7.70
CA ILE A 114 9.00 1.04 -7.39
C ILE A 114 8.88 0.00 -8.50
N GLN A 115 8.65 -1.24 -8.10
CA GLN A 115 8.21 -2.28 -9.02
C GLN A 115 6.79 -2.70 -8.64
N PHE A 116 5.88 -2.71 -9.61
CA PHE A 116 4.56 -3.34 -9.45
C PHE A 116 4.52 -4.65 -10.21
N PHE A 117 4.00 -5.69 -9.55
CA PHE A 117 3.75 -7.00 -10.14
C PHE A 117 2.24 -7.17 -10.31
N ILE A 118 1.81 -7.22 -11.57
CA ILE A 118 0.40 -7.23 -11.97
C ILE A 118 0.08 -8.61 -12.56
N GLU A 119 -0.53 -9.47 -11.75
CA GLU A 119 -1.02 -10.78 -12.20
C GLU A 119 -2.28 -10.61 -13.07
N GLN A 120 -2.25 -11.21 -14.24
CA GLN A 120 -3.34 -11.25 -15.21
C GLN A 120 -4.21 -12.50 -14.97
N GLU A 121 -5.45 -12.50 -15.49
CA GLU A 121 -6.37 -13.63 -15.33
C GLU A 121 -5.85 -14.96 -15.91
N ASN A 122 -4.95 -14.88 -16.90
CA ASN A 122 -4.31 -16.04 -17.52
C ASN A 122 -3.07 -16.55 -16.75
N GLY A 123 -2.72 -15.93 -15.63
CA GLY A 123 -1.55 -16.24 -14.82
C GLY A 123 -0.24 -15.59 -15.30
N ASP A 124 -0.29 -14.78 -16.36
CA ASP A 124 0.86 -13.96 -16.76
C ASP A 124 1.10 -12.84 -15.74
N VAL A 125 2.35 -12.43 -15.58
CA VAL A 125 2.74 -11.32 -14.71
C VAL A 125 3.34 -10.20 -15.54
N ILE A 126 2.79 -9.00 -15.37
CA ILE A 126 3.39 -7.77 -15.89
C ILE A 126 4.17 -7.12 -14.74
N THR A 127 5.46 -6.91 -14.96
CA THR A 127 6.32 -6.12 -14.08
C THR A 127 6.45 -4.71 -14.63
N GLU A 128 6.00 -3.72 -13.87
CA GLU A 128 6.20 -2.31 -14.19
C GLU A 128 7.30 -1.73 -13.30
N ASN A 129 8.30 -1.11 -13.92
CA ASN A 129 9.40 -0.45 -13.21
C ASN A 129 9.23 1.07 -13.30
N TRP A 130 9.05 1.69 -12.14
CA TRP A 130 8.87 3.13 -11.98
C TRP A 130 10.11 3.72 -11.31
N VAL A 131 10.62 4.84 -11.82
CA VAL A 131 11.79 5.52 -11.26
C VAL A 131 11.39 6.88 -10.73
N ARG A 132 11.93 7.24 -9.57
CA ARG A 132 11.65 8.50 -8.90
C ARG A 132 12.16 9.67 -9.73
N VAL A 133 11.33 10.69 -9.88
CA VAL A 133 11.75 11.99 -10.42
C VAL A 133 12.56 12.71 -9.33
N LEU A 134 13.81 13.06 -9.63
CA LEU A 134 14.65 13.85 -8.75
C LEU A 134 14.56 15.31 -9.21
N GLU A 135 14.27 16.22 -8.30
CA GLU A 135 14.42 17.65 -8.58
C GLU A 135 15.91 17.93 -8.81
N GLU A 136 16.25 18.55 -9.94
CA GLU A 136 17.59 19.08 -10.16
C GLU A 136 17.70 20.41 -9.38
N ASP A 137 18.59 20.44 -8.38
CA ASP A 137 18.94 21.66 -7.61
C ASP A 137 19.60 22.75 -8.47
#